data_AF-A0A0B1SAD8-F1
#
_entry.id   AF-A0A0B1SAD8-F1
#
_cell.length_a   1.000
_cell.length_b   1.000
_cell.length_c   1.000
_cell.angle_alpha   90.00
_cell.angle_beta   90.00
_cell.angle_gamma   90.00
#
_symmetry.space_group_name_H-M   'P 1'
#
loop_
_entity.id
_entity.type
_entity.pdbx_description
1 polymer ?
#
loop_
_entity_poly.entity_id
_entity_poly.type
_entity_poly.pdbx_seq_one_letter_code
_entity_poly.pdbx_strand_id
1 'polypeptide(L)'
;MIGFVSGQLQDLVYKQGQAGINKATVTITFDNKDKKHGPIGYHHCDEITIRRQIIVNGRNSYTINGSTATNSKVSDFFRSVGLNVNNPHFLIMQGRITKVLNMKPHEILGMIEEAAGTKLYEAKRILTINTINKKQTKVDEIEKLIAEDILPQLHQLQKDKQNYLDYNNCDREIERQERKLTAFTYYASLLNANECDKQAAEKAEEIEVLGRELQEIEAVLEEQQSDLTSAEDAKKLRHLEAYSKLEEGVATELAKIEACDEEKRECKESFGETLTEYEEKRKSLDAEIKEMKKKEAALIKWENEIGSKEQAFKTAEELAIKAREKLNAVAQGMTTDDSGNAISVEEQITGIIF
;
A
#
# COMPACT_ATOMS: atom_id res chain seq x y z
N MET A 1 113.14 6.22 62.18
CA MET A 1 111.77 6.00 61.66
C MET A 1 111.71 6.69 60.29
N ILE A 2 112.12 6.00 59.22
CA ILE A 2 112.09 6.54 57.85
C ILE A 2 110.96 5.81 57.15
N GLY A 3 109.80 6.47 57.12
CA GLY A 3 108.62 5.97 56.41
C GLY A 3 108.88 6.00 54.91
N PHE A 4 108.88 4.84 54.28
CA PHE A 4 108.72 4.72 52.84
C PHE A 4 107.29 5.15 52.49
N VAL A 5 107.11 6.45 52.28
CA VAL A 5 105.91 6.98 51.62
C VAL A 5 105.98 6.55 50.16
N SER A 6 104.89 5.93 49.68
CA SER A 6 104.66 5.63 48.27
C SER A 6 104.88 6.90 47.44
N GLY A 7 106.06 7.04 46.82
CA GLY A 7 106.44 8.23 46.07
C GLY A 7 105.40 8.54 45.00
N GLN A 8 104.91 9.78 44.98
CA GLN A 8 104.03 10.23 43.91
C GLN A 8 104.83 10.14 42.61
N LEU A 9 104.20 9.70 41.52
CA LEU A 9 104.86 9.58 40.20
C LEU A 9 105.53 10.88 39.73
N GLN A 10 105.14 12.01 40.31
CA GLN A 10 105.70 13.34 40.09
C GLN A 10 107.15 13.46 40.61
N ASP A 11 107.52 12.70 41.64
CA ASP A 11 108.88 12.65 42.20
C ASP A 11 109.91 12.09 41.21
N LEU A 12 109.44 11.33 40.21
CA LEU A 12 110.26 10.76 39.15
C LEU A 12 110.57 11.79 38.04
N VAL A 13 109.94 12.97 38.07
CA VAL A 13 110.22 14.08 37.14
C VAL A 13 111.25 15.00 37.79
N TYR A 14 112.22 15.50 37.01
CA TYR A 14 113.30 16.35 37.52
C TYR A 14 112.75 17.54 38.33
N LYS A 15 113.17 17.62 39.61
CA LYS A 15 112.69 18.63 40.58
C LYS A 15 111.16 18.73 40.64
N GLN A 16 110.44 17.60 40.49
CA GLN A 16 108.96 17.54 40.50
C GLN A 16 108.28 18.49 39.49
N GLY A 17 108.99 18.93 38.44
CA GLY A 17 108.48 19.91 37.48
C GLY A 17 108.63 21.38 37.85
N GLN A 18 109.17 21.70 39.04
CA GLN A 18 109.35 23.09 39.48
C GLN A 18 110.42 23.86 38.67
N ALA A 19 111.25 23.15 37.91
CA ALA A 19 112.28 23.72 37.03
C ALA A 19 111.81 23.92 35.58
N GLY A 20 110.49 23.90 35.31
CA GLY A 20 109.93 24.02 33.96
C GLY A 20 109.99 22.72 33.12
N ILE A 21 110.51 21.63 33.68
CA ILE A 21 110.58 20.31 33.03
C ILE A 21 109.40 19.46 33.51
N ASN A 22 108.32 19.44 32.74
CA ASN A 22 107.05 18.83 33.18
C ASN A 22 106.84 17.38 32.70
N LYS A 23 107.82 16.79 32.02
CA LYS A 23 107.72 15.47 31.40
C LYS A 23 109.01 14.67 31.62
N ALA A 24 108.84 13.42 32.08
CA ALA A 24 109.90 12.40 32.08
C ALA A 24 109.52 11.30 31.09
N THR A 25 110.49 10.85 30.29
CA THR A 25 110.28 9.75 29.33
C THR A 25 111.44 8.78 29.43
N VAL A 26 111.10 7.52 29.65
CA VAL A 26 112.06 6.41 29.65
C VAL A 26 111.76 5.56 28.44
N THR A 27 112.77 5.31 27.62
CA THR A 27 112.69 4.45 26.43
C THR A 27 113.73 3.35 26.58
N ILE A 28 113.31 2.11 26.39
CA ILE A 28 114.17 0.93 26.38
C ILE A 28 114.01 0.29 25.00
N THR A 29 115.13 0.01 24.34
CA THR A 29 115.16 -0.71 23.07
C THR A 29 115.79 -2.07 23.30
N PHE A 30 115.06 -3.12 22.92
CA PHE A 30 115.50 -4.52 22.99
C PHE A 30 115.88 -5.01 21.60
N ASP A 31 117.02 -5.69 21.50
CA ASP A 31 117.37 -6.49 20.33
C ASP A 31 116.52 -7.78 20.35
N ASN A 32 115.74 -8.00 19.29
CA ASN A 32 114.85 -9.16 19.11
C ASN A 32 115.28 -10.01 17.90
N LYS A 33 116.60 -10.14 17.67
CA LYS A 33 117.14 -11.05 16.64
C LYS A 33 116.86 -12.52 16.93
N ASP A 34 116.89 -12.94 18.20
CA ASP A 34 116.54 -14.31 18.57
C ASP A 34 115.02 -14.50 18.67
N LYS A 35 114.43 -14.94 17.56
CA LYS A 35 112.97 -15.11 17.45
C LYS A 35 112.40 -16.22 18.33
N LYS A 36 113.23 -17.16 18.81
CA LYS A 36 112.78 -18.29 19.64
C LYS A 36 112.38 -17.84 21.05
N HIS A 37 113.06 -16.83 21.58
CA HIS A 37 112.78 -16.23 22.88
C HIS A 37 112.02 -14.88 22.77
N GLY A 38 111.59 -14.54 21.55
CA GLY A 38 110.89 -13.29 21.28
C GLY A 38 109.46 -13.26 21.85
N PRO A 39 108.96 -12.06 22.19
CA PRO A 39 107.60 -11.89 22.70
C PRO A 39 106.54 -12.24 21.65
N ILE A 40 105.45 -12.87 22.11
CA ILE A 40 104.35 -13.33 21.26
C ILE A 40 103.74 -12.12 20.52
N GLY A 41 103.65 -12.23 19.18
CA GLY A 41 103.07 -11.19 18.31
C GLY A 41 104.06 -10.15 17.78
N TYR A 42 105.33 -10.19 18.19
CA TYR A 42 106.37 -9.26 17.73
C TYR A 42 107.55 -9.96 17.03
N HIS A 43 107.38 -11.21 16.59
CA HIS A 43 108.42 -11.97 15.88
C HIS A 43 108.91 -11.30 14.57
N HIS A 44 108.06 -10.46 13.96
CA HIS A 44 108.38 -9.72 12.74
C HIS A 44 109.27 -8.49 12.97
N CYS A 45 109.45 -8.05 14.22
CA CYS A 45 110.30 -6.90 14.55
C CYS A 45 111.68 -7.39 14.98
N ASP A 46 112.76 -6.86 14.39
CA ASP A 46 114.13 -7.14 14.81
C ASP A 46 114.56 -6.31 16.03
N GLU A 47 113.90 -5.17 16.26
CA GLU A 47 114.06 -4.34 17.44
C GLU A 47 112.70 -3.99 18.04
N ILE A 48 112.62 -3.95 19.37
CA ILE A 48 111.41 -3.59 20.08
C ILE A 48 111.70 -2.43 21.04
N THR A 49 111.04 -1.30 20.82
CA THR A 49 111.16 -0.09 21.63
C THR A 49 109.94 0.06 22.53
N ILE A 50 110.16 0.05 23.85
CA ILE A 50 109.13 0.30 24.85
C ILE A 50 109.41 1.64 25.50
N ARG A 51 108.40 2.51 25.51
CA ARG A 51 108.51 3.84 26.11
C ARG A 51 107.40 4.06 27.12
N ARG A 52 107.79 4.53 28.31
CA ARG A 52 106.88 5.07 29.34
C ARG A 52 107.10 6.56 29.47
N GLN A 53 106.01 7.32 29.43
CA GLN A 53 106.02 8.76 29.62
C GLN A 53 105.17 9.13 30.84
N ILE A 54 105.74 9.98 31.69
CA ILE A 54 105.11 10.54 32.89
C ILE A 54 105.06 12.06 32.70
N ILE A 55 103.89 12.64 32.90
CA ILE A 55 103.66 14.08 32.84
C ILE A 55 103.23 14.54 34.23
N VAL A 56 103.82 15.61 34.76
CA VAL A 56 103.41 16.20 36.05
C VAL A 56 101.95 16.64 35.94
N ASN A 57 101.10 16.18 36.86
CA ASN A 57 99.64 16.39 36.82
C ASN A 57 98.94 15.88 35.55
N GLY A 58 99.59 15.02 34.76
CA GLY A 58 99.06 14.45 33.53
C GLY A 58 98.85 12.94 33.60
N ARG A 59 98.41 12.35 32.48
CA ARG A 59 98.25 10.90 32.37
C ARG A 59 99.56 10.23 32.01
N ASN A 60 99.84 9.09 32.66
CA ASN A 60 100.91 8.19 32.25
C ASN A 60 100.54 7.50 30.95
N SER A 61 101.46 7.46 30.00
CA SER A 61 101.29 6.72 28.76
C SER A 61 102.38 5.68 28.57
N TYR A 62 101.99 4.54 27.99
CA TYR A 62 102.88 3.48 27.58
C TYR A 62 102.77 3.31 26.07
N THR A 63 103.90 3.07 25.42
CA THR A 63 103.97 2.82 23.98
C THR A 63 104.91 1.67 23.68
N ILE A 64 104.54 0.81 22.74
CA ILE A 64 105.37 -0.28 22.20
C ILE A 64 105.50 -0.02 20.70
N ASN A 65 106.73 0.15 20.20
CA ASN A 65 107.03 0.51 18.80
C ASN A 65 106.21 1.72 18.31
N GLY A 66 106.02 2.72 19.17
CA GLY A 66 105.25 3.93 18.86
C GLY A 66 103.72 3.79 19.01
N SER A 67 103.16 2.57 19.10
CA SER A 67 101.74 2.36 19.35
C SER A 67 101.40 2.49 20.83
N THR A 68 100.35 3.24 21.16
CA THR A 68 99.82 3.32 22.54
C THR A 68 99.41 1.95 23.05
N ALA A 69 99.80 1.62 24.27
CA ALA A 69 99.51 0.36 24.94
C ALA A 69 99.00 0.61 26.36
N THR A 70 98.18 -0.30 26.88
CA THR A 70 97.77 -0.29 28.28
C THR A 70 98.89 -0.85 29.17
N ASN A 71 98.89 -0.50 30.46
CA ASN A 71 99.83 -1.06 31.43
C ASN A 71 99.75 -2.60 31.48
N SER A 72 98.54 -3.17 31.39
CA SER A 72 98.35 -4.62 31.31
C SER A 72 99.08 -5.21 30.11
N LYS A 73 98.93 -4.62 28.91
CA LYS A 73 99.57 -5.12 27.69
C LYS A 73 101.10 -5.07 27.78
N VAL A 74 101.66 -4.04 28.42
CA VAL A 74 103.12 -3.95 28.66
C VAL A 74 103.57 -4.96 29.72
N SER A 75 102.78 -5.17 30.78
CA SER A 75 103.02 -6.22 31.78
C SER A 75 103.00 -7.61 31.16
N ASP A 76 102.02 -7.89 30.29
CA ASP A 76 101.88 -9.15 29.57
C ASP A 76 103.04 -9.36 28.58
N PHE A 77 103.49 -8.29 27.92
CA PHE A 77 104.69 -8.31 27.09
C PHE A 77 105.91 -8.77 27.90
N PHE A 78 106.17 -8.11 29.04
CA PHE A 78 107.32 -8.46 29.88
C PHE A 78 107.19 -9.87 30.49
N ARG A 79 105.98 -10.31 30.84
CA ARG A 79 105.70 -11.70 31.24
C ARG A 79 106.02 -12.70 30.13
N SER A 80 105.73 -12.39 28.87
CA SER A 80 106.00 -13.29 27.74
C SER A 80 107.49 -13.51 27.46
N VAL A 81 108.34 -12.52 27.79
CA VAL A 81 109.81 -12.61 27.67
C VAL A 81 110.45 -13.13 28.98
N GLY A 82 109.65 -13.54 29.97
CA GLY A 82 110.13 -14.00 31.27
C GLY A 82 110.65 -12.88 32.20
N LEU A 83 110.51 -11.62 31.80
CA LEU A 83 110.96 -10.44 32.55
C LEU A 83 109.90 -9.96 33.52
N ASN A 84 109.61 -10.76 34.53
CA ASN A 84 108.56 -10.43 35.48
C ASN A 84 109.13 -9.78 36.75
N VAL A 85 108.64 -8.59 37.10
CA VAL A 85 109.06 -7.83 38.32
C VAL A 85 108.82 -8.63 39.61
N ASN A 86 107.89 -9.59 39.57
CA ASN A 86 107.60 -10.46 40.70
C ASN A 86 108.49 -11.72 40.75
N ASN A 87 109.14 -12.09 39.64
CA ASN A 87 110.02 -13.25 39.57
C ASN A 87 111.36 -12.95 40.28
N PRO A 88 111.79 -13.77 41.25
CA PRO A 88 113.01 -13.54 42.03
C PRO A 88 114.30 -13.63 41.21
N HIS A 89 114.28 -14.27 40.04
CA HIS A 89 115.48 -14.49 39.21
C HIS A 89 115.88 -13.28 38.36
N PHE A 90 115.01 -12.27 38.23
CA PHE A 90 115.22 -11.19 37.25
C PHE A 90 115.62 -9.84 37.87
N LEU A 91 115.02 -9.42 39.00
CA LEU A 91 115.26 -8.10 39.59
C LEU A 91 115.48 -8.18 41.11
N ILE A 92 116.69 -7.87 41.56
CA ILE A 92 117.05 -7.82 42.98
C ILE A 92 117.05 -6.36 43.44
N MET A 93 115.96 -5.93 44.10
CA MET A 93 115.87 -4.61 44.73
C MET A 93 116.40 -4.65 46.17
N GLN A 94 116.83 -3.49 46.70
CA GLN A 94 117.19 -3.36 48.11
C GLN A 94 116.00 -3.76 49.02
N GLY A 95 116.26 -4.56 50.05
CA GLY A 95 115.23 -5.07 50.95
C GLY A 95 114.42 -6.27 50.40
N ARG A 96 114.70 -6.74 49.18
CA ARG A 96 114.01 -7.91 48.59
C ARG A 96 114.25 -9.19 49.40
N ILE A 97 115.45 -9.40 49.93
CA ILE A 97 115.78 -10.60 50.73
C ILE A 97 114.93 -10.67 52.00
N THR A 98 114.80 -9.56 52.73
CA THR A 98 113.96 -9.47 53.93
C THR A 98 112.48 -9.66 53.61
N LYS A 99 112.03 -9.18 52.44
CA LYS A 99 110.66 -9.43 51.96
C LYS A 99 110.42 -10.92 51.72
N VAL A 100 111.31 -11.61 51.01
CA VAL A 100 111.19 -13.04 50.71
C VAL A 100 111.18 -13.88 52.00
N LEU A 101 112.02 -13.55 52.97
CA LEU A 101 112.05 -14.22 54.27
C LEU A 101 110.75 -14.08 55.07
N ASN A 102 110.02 -12.97 54.88
CA ASN A 102 108.76 -12.67 55.58
C ASN A 102 107.51 -12.93 54.73
N MET A 103 107.62 -13.55 53.55
CA MET A 103 106.47 -13.82 52.69
C MET A 103 105.54 -14.86 53.33
N LYS A 104 104.23 -14.65 53.16
CA LYS A 104 103.22 -15.64 53.57
C LYS A 104 103.19 -16.83 52.59
N PRO A 105 102.71 -18.01 53.00
CA PRO A 105 102.69 -19.20 52.13
C PRO A 105 102.03 -19.00 50.76
N HIS A 106 100.95 -18.22 50.67
CA HIS A 106 100.30 -17.91 49.38
C HIS A 106 101.13 -17.00 48.48
N GLU A 107 101.95 -16.11 49.05
CA GLU A 107 102.86 -15.25 48.29
C GLU A 107 104.05 -16.05 47.77
N ILE A 108 104.56 -17.00 48.57
CA ILE A 108 105.60 -17.95 48.17
C ILE A 108 105.07 -18.84 47.04
N LEU A 109 103.86 -19.39 47.18
CA LEU A 109 103.21 -20.18 46.14
C LEU A 109 103.06 -19.37 44.85
N GLY A 110 102.53 -18.16 44.95
CA GLY A 110 102.38 -17.27 43.79
C GLY A 110 103.70 -16.84 43.16
N MET A 111 104.82 -16.89 43.89
CA MET A 111 106.17 -16.69 43.37
C MET A 111 106.69 -17.95 42.65
N ILE A 112 106.44 -19.14 43.20
CA ILE A 112 106.79 -20.43 42.58
C ILE A 112 106.00 -20.65 41.29
N GLU A 113 104.69 -20.39 41.28
CA GLU A 113 103.83 -20.48 40.09
C GLU A 113 104.25 -19.50 38.99
N GLU A 114 104.78 -18.34 39.37
CA GLU A 114 105.27 -17.33 38.45
C GLU A 114 106.65 -17.68 37.90
N ALA A 115 107.48 -18.38 38.68
CA ALA A 115 108.74 -18.97 38.22
C ALA A 115 108.52 -20.20 37.32
N ALA A 116 107.50 -21.01 37.62
CA ALA A 116 107.08 -22.16 36.81
C ALA A 116 106.26 -21.75 35.56
N GLY A 117 105.83 -20.49 35.48
CA GLY A 117 105.03 -19.96 34.36
C GLY A 117 103.55 -20.40 34.33
N THR A 118 103.08 -21.14 35.35
CA THR A 118 101.71 -21.70 35.41
C THR A 118 100.65 -20.64 35.74
N LYS A 119 101.03 -19.56 36.43
CA LYS A 119 100.13 -18.50 36.90
C LYS A 119 99.34 -17.81 35.78
N LEU A 120 99.97 -17.56 34.63
CA LEU A 120 99.31 -16.91 33.48
C LEU A 120 98.24 -17.84 32.88
N TYR A 121 98.55 -19.13 32.79
CA TYR A 121 97.62 -20.13 32.30
C TYR A 121 96.40 -20.27 33.21
N GLU A 122 96.61 -20.36 34.52
CA GLU A 122 95.50 -20.47 35.49
C GLU A 122 94.59 -19.24 35.49
N ALA A 123 95.18 -18.04 35.48
CA ALA A 123 94.41 -16.79 35.38
C ALA A 123 93.54 -16.77 34.11
N LYS A 124 94.11 -17.15 32.96
CA LYS A 124 93.38 -17.20 31.68
C LYS A 124 92.31 -18.29 31.69
N ARG A 125 92.59 -19.46 32.28
CA ARG A 125 91.63 -20.55 32.44
C ARG A 125 90.42 -20.12 33.26
N ILE A 126 90.62 -19.49 34.42
CA ILE A 126 89.54 -19.00 35.29
C ILE A 126 88.67 -17.98 34.55
N LEU A 127 89.28 -17.00 33.86
CA LEU A 127 88.55 -16.02 33.07
C LEU A 127 87.73 -16.66 31.94
N THR A 128 88.28 -17.67 31.28
CA THR A 128 87.62 -18.39 30.19
C THR A 128 86.43 -19.18 30.72
N ILE A 129 86.60 -19.93 31.82
CA ILE A 129 85.52 -20.69 32.48
C ILE A 129 84.38 -19.75 32.89
N ASN A 130 84.70 -18.62 33.51
CA ASN A 130 83.69 -17.62 33.90
C ASN A 130 82.94 -17.07 32.67
N THR A 131 83.63 -16.90 31.54
CA THR A 131 83.02 -16.44 30.29
C THR A 131 82.10 -17.51 29.70
N ILE A 132 82.51 -18.79 29.72
CA ILE A 132 81.70 -19.92 29.27
C ILE A 132 80.43 -20.02 30.11
N ASN A 133 80.55 -19.98 31.44
CA ASN A 133 79.39 -20.06 32.34
C ASN A 133 78.39 -18.93 32.07
N LYS A 134 78.87 -17.69 31.89
CA LYS A 134 78.00 -16.56 31.53
C LYS A 134 77.30 -16.75 30.19
N LYS A 135 77.97 -17.37 29.22
CA LYS A 135 77.35 -17.68 27.93
C LYS A 135 76.33 -18.81 28.05
N GLN A 136 76.61 -19.83 28.85
CA GLN A 136 75.69 -20.93 29.08
C GLN A 136 74.39 -20.44 29.72
N THR A 137 74.47 -19.58 30.74
CA THR A 137 73.27 -18.99 31.36
C THR A 137 72.41 -18.25 30.34
N LYS A 138 73.02 -17.53 29.39
CA LYS A 138 72.27 -16.87 28.31
C LYS A 138 71.60 -17.84 27.33
N VAL A 139 72.25 -18.98 27.05
CA VAL A 139 71.64 -20.02 26.21
C VAL A 139 70.42 -20.60 26.93
N ASP A 140 70.56 -20.92 28.22
CA ASP A 140 69.48 -21.46 29.02
C ASP A 140 68.29 -20.47 29.12
N GLU A 141 68.57 -19.16 29.21
CA GLU A 141 67.54 -18.10 29.15
C GLU A 141 66.81 -18.08 27.79
N ILE A 142 67.53 -18.22 26.68
CA ILE A 142 66.95 -18.27 25.33
C ILE A 142 66.09 -19.53 25.15
N GLU A 143 66.58 -20.68 25.61
CA GLU A 143 65.83 -21.95 25.54
C GLU A 143 64.52 -21.86 26.33
N LYS A 144 64.55 -21.24 27.52
CA LYS A 144 63.32 -20.97 28.29
C LYS A 144 62.35 -20.07 27.54
N LEU A 145 62.82 -18.97 26.95
CA LEU A 145 61.98 -18.07 26.16
C LEU A 145 61.33 -18.81 24.97
N ILE A 146 62.09 -19.65 24.27
CA ILE A 146 61.55 -20.47 23.18
C ILE A 146 60.45 -21.41 23.70
N ALA A 147 60.69 -22.06 24.84
CA ALA A 147 59.76 -23.04 25.40
C ALA A 147 58.49 -22.41 25.98
N GLU A 148 58.60 -21.27 26.65
CA GLU A 148 57.50 -20.62 27.39
C GLU A 148 56.70 -19.66 26.51
N ASP A 149 57.33 -18.94 25.57
CA ASP A 149 56.63 -17.93 24.77
C ASP A 149 56.37 -18.41 23.33
N ILE A 150 57.39 -18.92 22.65
CA ILE A 150 57.30 -19.19 21.21
C ILE A 150 56.50 -20.45 20.93
N LEU A 151 56.76 -21.55 21.63
CA LEU A 151 56.05 -22.82 21.40
C LEU A 151 54.54 -22.71 21.69
N PRO A 152 54.08 -22.07 22.78
CA PRO A 152 52.64 -21.92 23.02
C PRO A 152 51.96 -21.03 21.99
N GLN A 153 52.60 -19.94 21.56
CA GLN A 153 52.07 -19.12 20.47
C GLN A 153 51.97 -19.91 19.16
N LEU A 154 52.97 -20.75 18.85
CA LEU A 154 52.93 -21.62 17.69
C LEU A 154 51.79 -22.64 17.77
N HIS A 155 51.57 -23.25 18.94
CA HIS A 155 50.45 -24.17 19.16
C HIS A 155 49.09 -23.47 19.03
N GLN A 156 48.96 -22.25 19.54
CA GLN A 156 47.75 -21.45 19.37
C GLN A 156 47.50 -21.14 17.89
N LEU A 157 48.52 -20.72 17.14
CA LEU A 157 48.42 -20.48 15.69
C LEU A 157 48.04 -21.75 14.91
N GLN A 158 48.53 -22.92 15.31
CA GLN A 158 48.12 -24.19 14.72
C GLN A 158 46.63 -24.48 14.97
N LYS A 159 46.14 -24.20 16.19
CA LYS A 159 44.73 -24.35 16.54
C LYS A 159 43.86 -23.37 15.75
N ASP A 160 44.29 -22.11 15.63
CA ASP A 160 43.58 -21.08 14.86
C ASP A 160 43.54 -21.45 13.37
N LYS A 161 44.61 -22.02 12.83
CA LYS A 161 44.62 -22.57 11.46
C LYS A 161 43.59 -23.69 11.30
N GLN A 162 43.48 -24.62 12.24
CA GLN A 162 42.48 -25.70 12.17
C GLN A 162 41.06 -25.14 12.22
N ASN A 163 40.79 -24.22 13.16
CA ASN A 163 39.49 -23.54 13.26
C ASN A 163 39.12 -22.81 11.96
N TYR A 164 40.10 -22.18 11.29
CA TYR A 164 39.88 -21.51 10.01
C TYR A 164 39.56 -22.50 8.87
N LEU A 165 40.22 -23.66 8.85
CA LEU A 165 39.91 -24.71 7.87
C LEU A 165 38.50 -25.26 8.08
N ASP A 166 38.09 -25.47 9.33
CA ASP A 166 36.74 -25.90 9.68
C ASP A 166 35.71 -24.83 9.30
N TYR A 167 35.99 -23.55 9.59
CA TYR A 167 35.16 -22.43 9.15
C TYR A 167 34.98 -22.40 7.63
N ASN A 168 36.06 -22.55 6.85
CA ASN A 168 36.00 -22.57 5.39
C ASN A 168 35.18 -23.77 4.87
N ASN A 169 35.28 -24.93 5.51
CA ASN A 169 34.45 -26.08 5.17
C ASN A 169 32.96 -25.82 5.46
N CYS A 170 32.65 -25.22 6.62
CA CYS A 170 31.30 -24.79 6.96
C CYS A 170 30.76 -23.75 5.98
N ASP A 171 31.57 -22.76 5.60
CA ASP A 171 31.21 -21.69 4.67
C ASP A 171 30.88 -22.27 3.28
N ARG A 172 31.71 -23.19 2.78
CA ARG A 172 31.42 -23.94 1.55
C ARG A 172 30.13 -24.74 1.63
N GLU A 173 29.84 -25.34 2.77
CA GLU A 173 28.61 -26.08 2.97
C GLU A 173 27.40 -25.14 3.02
N ILE A 174 27.52 -23.98 3.66
CA ILE A 174 26.50 -22.92 3.67
C ILE A 174 26.22 -22.46 2.24
N GLU A 175 27.23 -22.08 1.47
CA GLU A 175 27.06 -21.69 0.07
C GLU A 175 26.37 -22.80 -0.75
N ARG A 176 26.74 -24.06 -0.50
CA ARG A 176 26.11 -25.21 -1.17
C ARG A 176 24.62 -25.32 -0.83
N GLN A 177 24.25 -25.13 0.43
CA GLN A 177 22.86 -25.19 0.87
C GLN A 177 22.06 -23.98 0.40
N GLU A 178 22.64 -22.79 0.40
CA GLU A 178 22.02 -21.58 -0.14
C GLU A 178 21.71 -21.75 -1.63
N ARG A 179 22.66 -22.25 -2.44
CA ARG A 179 22.43 -22.54 -3.86
C ARG A 179 21.29 -23.54 -4.06
N LYS A 180 21.19 -24.57 -3.22
CA LYS A 180 20.07 -25.52 -3.26
C LYS A 180 18.75 -24.86 -2.90
N LEU A 181 18.75 -24.00 -1.88
CA LEU A 181 17.56 -23.27 -1.45
C LEU A 181 17.08 -22.32 -2.55
N THR A 182 17.99 -21.56 -3.18
CA THR A 182 17.69 -20.71 -4.33
C THR A 182 17.15 -21.51 -5.52
N ALA A 183 17.74 -22.68 -5.81
CA ALA A 183 17.24 -23.55 -6.87
C ALA A 183 15.83 -24.08 -6.56
N PHE A 184 15.59 -24.47 -5.30
CA PHE A 184 14.28 -24.93 -4.86
C PHE A 184 13.22 -23.82 -4.89
N THR A 185 13.55 -22.62 -4.40
CA THR A 185 12.61 -21.48 -4.44
C THR A 185 12.28 -21.08 -5.87
N TYR A 186 13.29 -21.07 -6.76
CA TYR A 186 13.06 -20.86 -8.19
C TYR A 186 12.14 -21.92 -8.78
N TYR A 187 12.40 -23.21 -8.52
CA TYR A 187 11.57 -24.30 -9.01
C TYR A 187 10.12 -24.23 -8.48
N ALA A 188 9.95 -23.97 -7.19
CA ALA A 188 8.62 -23.77 -6.59
C ALA A 188 7.88 -22.58 -7.20
N SER A 189 8.58 -21.46 -7.44
CA SER A 189 8.00 -20.28 -8.09
C SER A 189 7.58 -20.55 -9.53
N LEU A 190 8.36 -21.35 -10.28
CA LEU A 190 8.04 -21.77 -11.64
C LEU A 190 6.81 -22.69 -11.64
N LEU A 191 6.70 -23.58 -10.67
CA LEU A 191 5.57 -24.50 -10.55
C LEU A 191 4.28 -23.72 -10.22
N ASN A 192 4.36 -22.78 -9.28
CA ASN A 192 3.25 -21.86 -8.97
C ASN A 192 2.87 -21.00 -10.18
N ALA A 193 3.84 -20.48 -10.94
CA ALA A 193 3.55 -19.71 -12.16
C ALA A 193 2.81 -20.57 -13.19
N ASN A 194 3.27 -21.81 -13.42
CA ASN A 194 2.56 -22.75 -14.32
C ASN A 194 1.15 -23.09 -13.83
N GLU A 195 0.93 -23.21 -12.52
CA GLU A 195 -0.41 -23.41 -11.96
C GLU A 195 -1.30 -22.18 -12.15
N CYS A 196 -0.77 -20.97 -11.92
CA CYS A 196 -1.48 -19.73 -12.20
C CYS A 196 -1.81 -19.58 -13.68
N ASP A 197 -0.89 -19.93 -14.58
CA ASP A 197 -1.11 -19.89 -16.03
C ASP A 197 -2.21 -20.88 -16.45
N LYS A 198 -2.24 -22.08 -15.87
CA LYS A 198 -3.33 -23.04 -16.09
C LYS A 198 -4.67 -22.52 -15.59
N GLN A 199 -4.73 -22.00 -14.37
CA GLN A 199 -5.95 -21.41 -13.82
C GLN A 199 -6.42 -20.20 -14.64
N ALA A 200 -5.49 -19.38 -15.14
CA ALA A 200 -5.80 -18.26 -16.01
C ALA A 200 -6.37 -18.75 -17.36
N ALA A 201 -5.82 -19.83 -17.93
CA ALA A 201 -6.33 -20.43 -19.16
C ALA A 201 -7.74 -21.03 -18.96
N GLU A 202 -7.98 -21.76 -17.86
CA GLU A 202 -9.31 -22.29 -17.51
C GLU A 202 -10.33 -21.16 -17.34
N LYS A 203 -9.96 -20.08 -16.63
CA LYS A 203 -10.83 -18.91 -16.45
C LYS A 203 -11.07 -18.14 -17.75
N ALA A 204 -10.08 -18.06 -18.63
CA ALA A 204 -10.26 -17.46 -19.95
C ALA A 204 -11.27 -18.25 -20.79
N GLU A 205 -11.22 -19.59 -20.75
CA GLU A 205 -12.18 -20.46 -21.43
C GLU A 205 -13.60 -20.32 -20.84
N GLU A 206 -13.73 -20.28 -19.50
CA GLU A 206 -15.01 -19.98 -18.83
C GLU A 206 -15.59 -18.62 -19.26
N ILE A 207 -14.75 -17.58 -19.36
CA ILE A 207 -15.17 -16.25 -19.81
C ILE A 207 -15.62 -16.29 -21.28
N GLU A 208 -14.97 -17.07 -22.15
CA GLU A 208 -15.36 -17.20 -23.55
C GLU A 208 -16.69 -17.94 -23.71
N VAL A 209 -16.95 -18.97 -22.88
CA VAL A 209 -18.25 -19.65 -22.83
C VAL A 209 -19.34 -18.72 -22.32
N LEU A 210 -19.13 -18.05 -21.19
CA LEU A 210 -20.07 -17.05 -20.65
C LEU A 210 -20.31 -15.90 -21.63
N GLY A 211 -19.29 -15.47 -22.37
CA GLY A 211 -19.40 -14.47 -23.42
C GLY A 211 -20.30 -14.91 -24.57
N ARG A 212 -20.21 -16.19 -24.98
CA ARG A 212 -21.14 -16.78 -25.97
C ARG A 212 -22.55 -16.89 -25.44
N GLU A 213 -22.72 -17.35 -24.20
CA GLU A 213 -24.05 -17.42 -23.56
C GLU A 213 -24.69 -16.03 -23.45
N LEU A 214 -23.91 -15.00 -23.10
CA LEU A 214 -24.39 -13.61 -23.10
C LEU A 214 -24.81 -13.14 -24.49
N GLN A 215 -24.02 -13.44 -25.54
CA GLN A 215 -24.41 -13.10 -26.92
C GLN A 215 -25.69 -13.81 -27.37
N GLU A 216 -25.88 -15.08 -26.98
CA GLU A 216 -27.13 -15.81 -27.26
C GLU A 216 -28.32 -15.19 -26.51
N ILE A 217 -28.15 -14.83 -25.24
CA ILE A 217 -29.19 -14.16 -24.44
C ILE A 217 -29.50 -12.76 -25.01
N GLU A 218 -28.48 -12.01 -25.41
CA GLU A 218 -28.65 -10.70 -26.06
C GLU A 218 -29.42 -10.84 -27.38
N ALA A 219 -29.10 -11.83 -28.21
CA ALA A 219 -29.85 -12.10 -29.45
C ALA A 219 -31.31 -12.49 -29.18
N VAL A 220 -31.58 -13.32 -28.18
CA VAL A 220 -32.94 -13.67 -27.77
C VAL A 220 -33.69 -12.45 -27.21
N LEU A 221 -33.00 -11.58 -26.45
CA LEU A 221 -33.59 -10.33 -25.96
C LEU A 221 -33.90 -9.36 -27.11
N GLU A 222 -33.03 -9.24 -28.11
CA GLU A 222 -33.29 -8.43 -29.31
C GLU A 222 -34.48 -8.99 -30.11
N GLU A 223 -34.58 -10.31 -30.28
CA GLU A 223 -35.73 -10.96 -30.91
C GLU A 223 -37.01 -10.69 -30.12
N GLN A 224 -36.99 -10.86 -28.80
CA GLN A 224 -38.13 -10.55 -27.93
C GLN A 224 -38.50 -9.07 -27.97
N GLN A 225 -37.53 -8.14 -28.02
CA GLN A 225 -37.79 -6.72 -28.17
C GLN A 225 -38.40 -6.39 -29.54
N SER A 226 -37.93 -7.03 -30.62
CA SER A 226 -38.54 -6.94 -31.95
C SER A 226 -39.97 -7.47 -31.94
N ASP A 227 -40.23 -8.61 -31.28
CA ASP A 227 -41.58 -9.16 -31.14
C ASP A 227 -42.48 -8.25 -30.32
N LEU A 228 -41.98 -7.68 -29.22
CA LEU A 228 -42.73 -6.77 -28.35
C LEU A 228 -43.06 -5.46 -29.07
N THR A 229 -42.11 -4.88 -29.82
CA THR A 229 -42.35 -3.70 -30.66
C THR A 229 -43.33 -4.00 -31.79
N SER A 230 -43.23 -5.15 -32.45
CA SER A 230 -44.21 -5.56 -33.48
C SER A 230 -45.61 -5.79 -32.89
N ALA A 231 -45.70 -6.35 -31.68
CA ALA A 231 -46.96 -6.56 -30.98
C ALA A 231 -47.54 -5.24 -30.45
N GLU A 232 -46.70 -4.32 -30.00
CA GLU A 232 -47.09 -2.95 -29.65
C GLU A 232 -47.57 -2.18 -30.88
N ASP A 233 -46.90 -2.30 -32.02
CA ASP A 233 -47.31 -1.64 -33.26
C ASP A 233 -48.57 -2.27 -33.84
N ALA A 234 -48.73 -3.60 -33.75
CA ALA A 234 -49.99 -4.28 -34.06
C ALA A 234 -51.12 -3.89 -33.11
N LYS A 235 -50.83 -3.69 -31.82
CA LYS A 235 -51.81 -3.13 -30.86
C LYS A 235 -52.14 -1.68 -31.20
N LYS A 236 -51.16 -0.82 -31.50
CA LYS A 236 -51.39 0.56 -31.92
C LYS A 236 -52.21 0.61 -33.20
N LEU A 237 -51.94 -0.27 -34.17
CA LEU A 237 -52.72 -0.38 -35.41
C LEU A 237 -54.15 -0.84 -35.13
N ARG A 238 -54.35 -1.87 -34.30
CA ARG A 238 -55.69 -2.31 -33.87
C ARG A 238 -56.42 -1.24 -33.08
N HIS A 239 -55.72 -0.51 -32.22
CA HIS A 239 -56.28 0.63 -31.51
C HIS A 239 -56.63 1.73 -32.48
N LEU A 240 -55.79 2.06 -33.47
CA LEU A 240 -56.06 3.07 -34.49
C LEU A 240 -57.26 2.68 -35.37
N GLU A 241 -57.36 1.41 -35.78
CA GLU A 241 -58.53 0.88 -36.49
C GLU A 241 -59.79 0.88 -35.61
N ALA A 242 -59.67 0.57 -34.32
CA ALA A 242 -60.78 0.63 -33.38
C ALA A 242 -61.19 2.09 -33.07
N TYR A 243 -60.24 3.02 -32.97
CA TYR A 243 -60.48 4.44 -32.84
C TYR A 243 -61.14 5.00 -34.09
N SER A 244 -60.68 4.62 -35.30
CA SER A 244 -61.31 5.00 -36.56
C SER A 244 -62.73 4.44 -36.67
N LYS A 245 -62.97 3.18 -36.31
CA LYS A 245 -64.33 2.60 -36.26
C LYS A 245 -65.21 3.23 -35.19
N LEU A 246 -64.64 3.63 -34.06
CA LEU A 246 -65.36 4.34 -33.00
C LEU A 246 -65.65 5.78 -33.41
N GLU A 247 -64.74 6.46 -34.12
CA GLU A 247 -64.94 7.78 -34.70
C GLU A 247 -66.00 7.74 -35.80
N GLU A 248 -65.99 6.74 -36.67
CA GLU A 248 -67.07 6.49 -37.64
C GLU A 248 -68.39 6.19 -36.92
N GLY A 249 -68.36 5.35 -35.87
CA GLY A 249 -69.53 5.05 -35.05
C GLY A 249 -70.10 6.28 -34.35
N VAL A 250 -69.26 7.08 -33.70
CA VAL A 250 -69.63 8.34 -33.05
C VAL A 250 -70.10 9.36 -34.07
N ALA A 251 -69.48 9.45 -35.26
CA ALA A 251 -69.94 10.31 -36.34
C ALA A 251 -71.31 9.87 -36.87
N THR A 252 -71.58 8.56 -36.98
CA THR A 252 -72.90 8.06 -37.40
C THR A 252 -73.97 8.26 -36.33
N GLU A 253 -73.65 8.09 -35.05
CA GLU A 253 -74.58 8.37 -33.95
C GLU A 253 -74.79 9.87 -33.76
N LEU A 254 -73.77 10.71 -33.94
CA LEU A 254 -73.91 12.17 -33.99
C LEU A 254 -74.76 12.60 -35.19
N ALA A 255 -74.56 12.03 -36.37
CA ALA A 255 -75.40 12.32 -37.54
C ALA A 255 -76.86 11.87 -37.33
N LYS A 256 -77.10 10.77 -36.60
CA LYS A 256 -78.45 10.36 -36.19
C LYS A 256 -79.06 11.30 -35.17
N ILE A 257 -78.27 11.78 -34.19
CA ILE A 257 -78.73 12.75 -33.20
C ILE A 257 -79.03 14.10 -33.87
N GLU A 258 -78.16 14.59 -34.74
CA GLU A 258 -78.38 15.81 -35.52
C GLU A 258 -79.59 15.69 -36.45
N ALA A 259 -79.78 14.56 -37.14
CA ALA A 259 -80.98 14.31 -37.93
C ALA A 259 -82.25 14.27 -37.06
N CYS A 260 -82.18 13.66 -35.88
CA CYS A 260 -83.31 13.58 -34.95
C CYS A 260 -83.61 14.94 -34.30
N ASP A 261 -82.60 15.77 -34.04
CA ASP A 261 -82.76 17.14 -33.56
C ASP A 261 -83.27 18.08 -34.66
N GLU A 262 -82.87 17.90 -35.92
CA GLU A 262 -83.42 18.65 -37.06
C GLU A 262 -84.89 18.26 -37.32
N GLU A 263 -85.23 16.97 -37.29
CA GLU A 263 -86.64 16.51 -37.34
C GLU A 263 -87.47 17.08 -36.18
N LYS A 264 -86.88 17.18 -34.99
CA LYS A 264 -87.54 17.76 -33.81
C LYS A 264 -87.67 19.28 -33.89
N ARG A 265 -86.74 19.97 -34.58
CA ARG A 265 -86.78 21.42 -34.84
C ARG A 265 -87.84 21.76 -35.88
N GLU A 266 -87.88 21.02 -36.99
CA GLU A 266 -88.94 21.14 -38.02
C GLU A 266 -90.33 20.80 -37.46
N CYS A 267 -90.44 19.79 -36.60
CA CYS A 267 -91.70 19.45 -35.93
C CYS A 267 -92.14 20.55 -34.94
N LYS A 268 -91.22 21.24 -34.25
CA LYS A 268 -91.54 22.37 -33.36
C LYS A 268 -91.92 23.65 -34.11
N GLU A 269 -91.24 23.96 -35.21
CA GLU A 269 -91.55 25.14 -36.02
C GLU A 269 -92.91 24.98 -36.72
N SER A 270 -93.20 23.80 -37.29
CA SER A 270 -94.52 23.50 -37.89
C SER A 270 -95.66 23.46 -36.85
N PHE A 271 -95.42 22.98 -35.62
CA PHE A 271 -96.39 23.08 -34.52
C PHE A 271 -96.61 24.51 -34.03
N GLY A 272 -95.59 25.37 -34.09
CA GLY A 272 -95.71 26.79 -33.69
C GLY A 272 -96.57 27.59 -34.67
N GLU A 273 -96.36 27.41 -35.98
CA GLU A 273 -97.10 28.10 -37.04
C GLU A 273 -98.57 27.66 -37.06
N THR A 274 -98.84 26.36 -36.92
CA THR A 274 -100.21 25.84 -36.87
C THR A 274 -100.98 26.33 -35.63
N LEU A 275 -100.33 26.49 -34.47
CA LEU A 275 -100.99 27.01 -33.27
C LEU A 275 -101.44 28.47 -33.45
N THR A 276 -100.62 29.31 -34.09
CA THR A 276 -100.98 30.71 -34.35
C THR A 276 -102.15 30.85 -35.32
N GLU A 277 -102.23 30.01 -36.35
CA GLU A 277 -103.39 29.99 -37.27
C GLU A 277 -104.69 29.54 -36.57
N TYR A 278 -104.61 28.58 -35.63
CA TYR A 278 -105.79 28.13 -34.89
C TYR A 278 -106.30 29.17 -33.88
N GLU A 279 -105.42 29.98 -33.26
CA GLU A 279 -105.82 31.06 -32.36
C GLU A 279 -106.52 32.21 -33.09
N GLU A 280 -106.07 32.56 -34.31
CA GLU A 280 -106.72 33.58 -35.13
C GLU A 280 -108.09 33.12 -35.65
N LYS A 281 -108.20 31.86 -36.12
CA LYS A 281 -109.48 31.26 -36.51
C LYS A 281 -110.47 31.22 -35.35
N ARG A 282 -110.03 30.90 -34.13
CA ARG A 282 -110.89 30.88 -32.94
C ARG A 282 -111.44 32.25 -32.56
N LYS A 283 -110.63 33.31 -32.67
CA LYS A 283 -111.11 34.70 -32.45
C LYS A 283 -112.14 35.16 -33.49
N SER A 284 -112.00 34.71 -34.74
CA SER A 284 -112.99 35.03 -35.81
C SER A 284 -114.34 34.32 -35.59
N LEU A 285 -114.31 33.05 -35.18
CA LEU A 285 -115.51 32.26 -34.88
C LEU A 285 -116.30 32.80 -33.67
N ASP A 286 -115.61 33.28 -32.63
CA ASP A 286 -116.28 33.90 -31.46
C ASP A 286 -116.99 35.22 -31.82
N ALA A 287 -116.52 35.94 -32.83
CA ALA A 287 -117.18 37.14 -33.34
C ALA A 287 -118.46 36.78 -34.13
N GLU A 288 -118.42 35.74 -34.97
CA GLU A 288 -119.57 35.24 -35.72
C GLU A 288 -120.67 34.68 -34.80
N ILE A 289 -120.31 33.96 -33.73
CA ILE A 289 -121.26 33.44 -32.74
C ILE A 289 -122.01 34.57 -32.02
N LYS A 290 -121.36 35.70 -31.71
CA LYS A 290 -122.03 36.86 -31.12
C LYS A 290 -123.00 37.55 -32.08
N GLU A 291 -122.72 37.53 -33.37
CA GLU A 291 -123.60 38.10 -34.39
C GLU A 291 -124.84 37.21 -34.62
N MET A 292 -124.65 35.88 -34.64
CA MET A 292 -125.74 34.90 -34.77
C MET A 292 -126.72 34.96 -33.59
N LYS A 293 -126.24 35.11 -32.35
CA LYS A 293 -127.12 35.26 -31.17
C LYS A 293 -128.00 36.52 -31.22
N LYS A 294 -127.56 37.59 -31.89
CA LYS A 294 -128.41 38.79 -32.10
C LYS A 294 -129.50 38.53 -33.14
N LYS A 295 -129.21 37.76 -34.19
CA LYS A 295 -130.18 37.36 -35.21
C LYS A 295 -131.23 36.38 -34.66
N GLU A 296 -130.84 35.49 -33.76
CA GLU A 296 -131.73 34.56 -33.05
C GLU A 296 -132.73 35.29 -32.12
N ALA A 297 -132.27 36.31 -31.39
CA ALA A 297 -133.15 37.13 -30.54
C ALA A 297 -134.16 37.99 -31.34
N ALA A 298 -133.86 38.31 -32.60
CA ALA A 298 -134.79 39.01 -33.50
C ALA A 298 -135.86 38.06 -34.06
N LEU A 299 -135.52 36.79 -34.31
CA LEU A 299 -136.44 35.74 -34.77
C LEU A 299 -137.50 35.40 -33.72
N ILE A 300 -137.12 35.30 -32.45
CA ILE A 300 -138.06 35.03 -31.32
C ILE A 300 -139.10 36.15 -31.16
N LYS A 301 -138.79 37.39 -31.57
CA LYS A 301 -139.77 38.49 -31.57
C LYS A 301 -140.78 38.36 -32.73
N TRP A 302 -140.35 37.89 -33.88
CA TRP A 302 -141.22 37.65 -35.04
C TRP A 302 -142.15 36.44 -34.85
N GLU A 303 -141.67 35.38 -34.20
CA GLU A 303 -142.48 34.18 -33.89
C GLU A 303 -143.67 34.48 -32.96
N ASN A 304 -143.49 35.38 -31.98
CA ASN A 304 -144.56 35.76 -31.05
C ASN A 304 -145.66 36.63 -31.70
N GLU A 305 -145.36 37.37 -32.78
CA GLU A 305 -146.37 38.14 -33.51
C GLU A 305 -147.24 37.26 -34.43
N ILE A 306 -146.68 36.18 -34.99
CA ILE A 306 -147.38 35.24 -35.88
C ILE A 306 -148.31 34.30 -35.09
N GLY A 307 -147.92 33.86 -33.88
CA GLY A 307 -148.75 32.97 -33.04
C GLY A 307 -150.09 33.59 -32.60
N SER A 308 -150.18 34.91 -32.45
CA SER A 308 -151.44 35.59 -32.07
C SER A 308 -152.47 35.66 -33.22
N LYS A 309 -152.03 35.60 -34.48
CA LYS A 309 -152.91 35.65 -35.66
C LYS A 309 -153.49 34.29 -36.03
N GLU A 310 -152.85 33.20 -35.61
CA GLU A 310 -153.28 31.84 -35.92
C GLU A 310 -154.39 31.31 -34.99
N GLN A 311 -154.43 31.78 -33.74
CA GLN A 311 -155.52 31.48 -32.79
C GLN A 311 -156.84 32.22 -33.11
N ALA A 312 -156.77 33.37 -33.79
CA ALA A 312 -157.95 34.09 -34.27
C ALA A 312 -158.60 33.43 -35.51
N PHE A 313 -157.83 32.66 -36.28
CA PHE A 313 -158.34 31.99 -37.49
C PHE A 313 -159.10 30.68 -37.17
N LYS A 314 -158.61 29.90 -36.20
CA LYS A 314 -159.23 28.63 -35.79
C LYS A 314 -160.61 28.79 -35.13
N THR A 315 -160.85 29.90 -34.43
CA THR A 315 -162.14 30.18 -33.77
C THR A 315 -163.24 30.64 -34.74
N ALA A 316 -162.87 31.17 -35.91
CA ALA A 316 -163.83 31.57 -36.95
C ALA A 316 -164.30 30.38 -37.81
N GLU A 317 -163.48 29.35 -37.97
CA GLU A 317 -163.78 28.19 -38.83
C GLU A 317 -164.82 27.24 -38.20
N GLU A 318 -164.79 27.05 -36.87
CA GLU A 318 -165.79 26.23 -36.16
C GLU A 318 -167.22 26.81 -36.21
N LEU A 319 -167.35 28.13 -36.35
CA LEU A 319 -168.66 28.81 -36.47
C LEU A 319 -169.30 28.64 -37.86
N ALA A 320 -168.51 28.38 -38.90
CA ALA A 320 -169.02 28.22 -40.26
C ALA A 320 -169.56 26.81 -40.55
N ILE A 321 -169.00 25.78 -39.91
CA ILE A 321 -169.40 24.38 -40.14
C ILE A 321 -170.77 24.08 -39.49
N LYS A 322 -171.02 24.56 -38.27
CA LYS A 322 -172.31 24.36 -37.57
C LYS A 322 -173.51 25.07 -38.24
N ALA A 323 -173.26 26.12 -39.02
CA ALA A 323 -174.32 26.84 -39.74
C ALA A 323 -174.78 26.11 -41.01
N ARG A 324 -173.92 25.25 -41.59
CA ARG A 324 -174.19 24.59 -42.87
C ARG A 324 -175.00 23.29 -42.71
N GLU A 325 -174.87 22.61 -41.58
CA GLU A 325 -175.63 21.38 -41.30
C GLU A 325 -177.11 21.67 -40.97
N LYS A 326 -177.42 22.82 -40.35
CA LYS A 326 -178.81 23.21 -40.02
C LYS A 326 -179.67 23.59 -41.22
N LEU A 327 -179.07 23.99 -42.34
CA LEU A 327 -179.81 24.49 -43.51
C LEU A 327 -180.26 23.38 -44.47
N ASN A 328 -179.55 22.25 -44.53
CA ASN A 328 -179.91 21.14 -45.42
C ASN A 328 -181.02 20.22 -44.88
N ALA A 329 -181.34 20.29 -43.58
CA ALA A 329 -182.43 19.52 -42.98
C ALA A 329 -183.84 20.03 -43.35
N VAL A 330 -183.97 21.29 -43.78
CA VAL A 330 -185.29 21.95 -43.98
C VAL A 330 -185.84 21.75 -45.41
N ALA A 331 -185.01 21.37 -46.39
CA ALA A 331 -185.41 21.37 -47.80
C ALA A 331 -186.06 20.07 -48.33
N GLN A 332 -186.12 18.98 -47.54
CA GLN A 332 -186.59 17.67 -48.02
C GLN A 332 -187.84 17.09 -47.32
N GLY A 333 -188.58 17.88 -46.53
CA GLY A 333 -189.92 17.49 -46.09
C GLY A 333 -189.99 16.25 -45.18
N MET A 334 -189.04 16.11 -44.26
CA MET A 334 -189.07 15.13 -43.17
C MET A 334 -188.84 15.83 -41.82
N THR A 335 -189.47 15.33 -40.76
CA THR A 335 -189.24 15.76 -39.37
C THR A 335 -188.28 14.80 -38.67
N THR A 336 -187.33 15.33 -37.90
CA THR A 336 -186.26 14.61 -37.18
C THR A 336 -186.06 15.22 -35.79
N ASP A 337 -185.75 14.39 -34.78
CA ASP A 337 -185.26 14.87 -33.47
C ASP A 337 -183.80 15.38 -33.56
N ASP A 338 -183.34 16.06 -32.50
CA ASP A 338 -182.03 16.74 -32.37
C ASP A 338 -180.78 15.88 -32.69
N SER A 339 -180.91 14.59 -33.01
CA SER A 339 -179.83 13.69 -33.47
C SER A 339 -179.86 13.33 -34.97
N GLY A 340 -180.85 13.79 -35.75
CA GLY A 340 -180.75 13.86 -37.21
C GLY A 340 -180.85 12.57 -38.05
N ASN A 341 -181.78 11.63 -37.77
CA ASN A 341 -182.33 10.66 -38.75
C ASN A 341 -183.68 10.02 -38.29
N ALA A 342 -184.47 9.45 -39.23
CA ALA A 342 -185.95 9.40 -39.22
C ALA A 342 -186.64 8.01 -39.39
N ILE A 343 -187.71 7.72 -38.61
CA ILE A 343 -188.77 6.67 -38.76
C ILE A 343 -190.00 7.08 -37.88
N SER A 344 -191.22 6.50 -37.93
CA SER A 344 -192.38 6.77 -38.81
C SER A 344 -193.69 6.82 -37.98
N VAL A 345 -194.80 7.27 -38.58
CA VAL A 345 -196.05 7.81 -38.00
C VAL A 345 -196.99 6.80 -37.27
N GLU A 346 -196.53 5.65 -36.78
CA GLU A 346 -197.42 4.63 -36.16
C GLU A 346 -197.12 4.22 -34.72
N GLU A 347 -196.14 4.83 -34.03
CA GLU A 347 -195.89 4.58 -32.60
C GLU A 347 -196.07 5.84 -31.74
N GLN A 348 -197.18 6.53 -32.01
CA GLN A 348 -197.92 7.30 -31.03
C GLN A 348 -198.82 6.33 -30.24
N ILE A 349 -198.84 6.49 -28.92
CA ILE A 349 -199.74 5.87 -27.93
C ILE A 349 -199.07 4.73 -27.14
N THR A 350 -198.85 5.02 -25.84
CA THR A 350 -198.46 4.18 -24.68
C THR A 350 -196.97 3.92 -24.41
N GLY A 351 -196.57 4.19 -23.15
CA GLY A 351 -195.23 3.84 -22.65
C GLY A 351 -194.83 4.44 -21.30
N ILE A 352 -195.73 4.52 -20.32
CA ILE A 352 -195.34 4.54 -18.90
C ILE A 352 -195.00 3.08 -18.55
N ILE A 353 -193.78 2.81 -18.08
CA ILE A 353 -193.40 1.94 -16.94
C ILE A 353 -191.85 1.84 -16.89
N PHE A 354 -191.32 2.28 -15.75
CA PHE A 354 -189.92 2.46 -15.29
C PHE A 354 -189.12 3.65 -15.83
#